data_AF-A0A968MHU3-F1
#
_entry.id   AF-A0A968MHU3-F1
#
_cell.length_a   1.000
_cell.length_b   1.000
_cell.length_c   1.000
_cell.angle_alpha   90.00
_cell.angle_beta   90.00
_cell.angle_gamma   90.00
#
_symmetry.space_group_name_H-M   'P 1'
#
loop_
_entity.id
_entity.type
_entity.pdbx_description
1 polymer ?
#
loop_
_entity_poly.entity_id
_entity_poly.type
_entity_poly.pdbx_seq_one_letter_code
_entity_poly.pdbx_strand_id
1 'polypeptide(L)' 'MNRLIFFFVGLITILSCGRDKSNFNIKGTVNGPSPETIYLSELSENGVVLRDSTEVDRKGRFQFKGYTPLPSFYL' A
#
# COMPACT_ATOMS: atom_id res chain seq x y z
N MET A 1 32.50 28.97 1.99
CA MET A 1 32.26 27.51 1.97
C MET A 1 31.10 27.06 2.88
N ASN A 2 30.91 27.62 4.08
CA ASN A 2 29.87 27.15 5.02
C ASN A 2 28.41 27.33 4.56
N ARG A 3 28.08 28.40 3.81
CA ARG A 3 26.69 28.63 3.33
C ARG A 3 26.19 27.59 2.33
N LEU A 4 27.09 27.02 1.55
CA LEU A 4 26.77 26.00 0.54
C LEU A 4 26.42 24.65 1.20
N ILE A 5 27.06 24.36 2.33
CA ILE A 5 26.83 23.14 3.11
C ILE A 5 25.41 23.14 3.69
N PHE A 6 24.95 24.26 4.25
CA PHE A 6 23.58 24.36 4.77
C PHE A 6 22.53 24.19 3.67
N PHE A 7 22.80 24.67 2.46
CA PHE A 7 21.91 24.50 1.32
C PHE A 7 21.82 23.02 0.88
N PHE A 8 22.96 22.33 0.83
CA PHE A 8 23.00 20.89 0.52
C PHE A 8 22.32 20.02 1.58
N VAL A 9 22.50 20.34 2.87
CA VAL A 9 21.82 19.64 3.97
C VAL A 9 20.32 19.84 3.89
N GLY A 10 19.86 21.06 3.58
CA GLY A 10 18.44 21.35 3.36
C GLY A 10 17.85 20.60 2.16
N LEU A 11 18.63 20.36 1.10
CA LEU A 11 18.17 19.63 -0.08
C LEU A 11 18.00 18.11 0.18
N ILE A 12 18.87 17.53 1.01
CA ILE A 12 18.83 16.09 1.33
C ILE A 12 17.61 15.72 2.19
N THR A 13 17.14 16.62 3.07
CA THR A 13 15.99 16.34 3.94
C THR A 13 14.68 16.24 3.17
N ILE A 14 14.53 16.97 2.06
CA ILE A 14 13.33 16.94 1.20
C ILE A 14 13.22 15.61 0.43
N LEU A 15 14.36 14.99 0.08
CA LEU A 15 14.40 13.71 -0.63
C LEU A 15 14.00 12.52 0.25
N SER A 16 14.00 12.66 1.58
CA SER A 16 13.67 11.56 2.50
C SER A 16 12.16 11.33 2.67
N CYS A 17 11.30 12.24 2.22
CA CYS A 17 9.85 12.17 2.45
C CYS A 17 9.09 11.33 1.40
N GLY A 18 9.79 10.66 0.48
CA GLY A 18 9.18 10.00 -0.68
C GLY A 18 8.94 8.49 -0.58
N ARG A 19 9.20 7.84 0.56
CA ARG A 19 8.97 6.39 0.67
C ARG A 19 7.54 6.11 1.11
N ASP A 20 6.75 5.56 0.19
CA ASP A 20 5.44 4.93 0.45
C ASP A 20 5.56 4.07 1.72
N LYS A 21 4.90 4.47 2.81
CA LYS A 21 4.94 3.78 4.12
C LYS A 21 4.09 2.51 4.13
N SER A 22 3.97 1.82 3.01
CA SER A 22 3.25 0.55 2.91
C SER A 22 4.23 -0.60 3.17
N ASN A 23 3.86 -1.51 4.06
CA ASN A 23 4.65 -2.72 4.32
C ASN A 23 4.04 -3.97 3.65
N PHE A 24 2.84 -3.86 3.07
CA PHE A 24 2.28 -4.88 2.20
C PHE A 24 1.81 -4.30 0.87
N ASN A 25 1.83 -5.16 -0.16
CA ASN A 25 1.40 -4.86 -1.51
C ASN A 25 0.78 -6.11 -2.13
N ILE A 26 -0.54 -6.11 -2.33
CA ILE A 26 -1.27 -7.23 -2.94
C ILE A 26 -1.62 -6.82 -4.37
N LYS A 27 -1.13 -7.57 -5.35
CA LYS A 27 -1.39 -7.33 -6.78
C LYS A 27 -1.96 -8.58 -7.40
N GLY A 28 -2.87 -8.40 -8.34
CA GLY A 28 -3.43 -9.50 -9.11
C GLY A 28 -4.04 -9.07 -10.41
N THR A 29 -4.49 -10.06 -11.18
CA THR A 29 -5.22 -9.85 -12.44
C THR A 29 -6.40 -10.81 -12.47
N VAL A 30 -7.59 -10.28 -12.69
CA VAL A 30 -8.81 -11.06 -12.90
C VAL A 30 -8.92 -11.39 -14.39
N ASN A 31 -8.98 -12.67 -14.71
CA ASN A 31 -9.22 -13.14 -16.07
C ASN A 31 -10.71 -13.41 -16.27
N GLY A 32 -11.27 -12.99 -17.41
CA GLY A 32 -12.70 -13.14 -17.71
C GLY A 32 -13.51 -11.89 -17.34
N PRO A 33 -14.80 -12.02 -16.96
CA PRO A 33 -15.60 -10.89 -16.52
C PRO A 33 -14.94 -10.22 -15.31
N SER A 34 -14.42 -9.02 -15.52
CA SER A 34 -13.77 -8.27 -14.45
C SER A 34 -14.84 -7.58 -13.59
N PRO A 35 -14.88 -7.82 -12.27
CA PRO A 35 -15.69 -6.98 -11.40
C PRO A 35 -15.14 -5.55 -11.43
N GLU A 36 -16.01 -4.57 -11.16
CA GLU A 36 -15.61 -3.16 -11.05
C GLU A 36 -14.73 -2.92 -9.82
N THR A 37 -15.00 -3.63 -8.72
CA THR A 37 -14.32 -3.46 -7.44
C THR A 37 -13.89 -4.82 -6.86
N ILE A 38 -12.67 -4.88 -6.31
CA ILE A 38 -12.19 -5.97 -5.47
C ILE A 38 -12.14 -5.49 -4.03
N TYR A 39 -12.58 -6.34 -3.11
CA TYR A 39 -12.58 -6.07 -1.67
C TYR A 39 -11.53 -6.92 -0.96
N LEU A 40 -10.77 -6.30 -0.06
CA LEU A 40 -9.82 -6.97 0.82
C LEU A 40 -10.47 -7.16 2.18
N SER A 41 -10.66 -8.41 2.59
CA SER A 41 -11.18 -8.77 3.90
C SER A 41 -10.15 -9.56 4.70
N GLU A 42 -10.12 -9.32 6.01
CA GLU A 42 -9.29 -10.06 6.97
C GLU A 42 -10.18 -10.98 7.81
N LEU A 43 -9.72 -12.20 8.04
CA LEU A 43 -10.34 -13.10 9.00
C LEU A 43 -9.77 -12.82 10.40
N SER A 44 -10.62 -12.51 11.36
CA SER A 44 -10.28 -12.25 12.76
C SER A 44 -11.06 -13.17 13.70
N GLU A 45 -10.74 -13.17 15.00
CA GLU A 45 -11.54 -13.87 16.03
C GLU A 45 -13.02 -13.51 15.99
N ASN A 46 -13.31 -12.24 15.68
CA ASN A 46 -14.66 -11.69 15.65
C ASN A 46 -15.36 -11.90 14.29
N GLY A 47 -14.75 -12.68 13.40
CA GLY A 47 -15.26 -12.96 12.06
C GLY A 47 -14.55 -12.19 10.95
N VAL A 48 -15.21 -12.08 9.80
CA VAL A 48 -14.67 -11.44 8.59
C VAL A 48 -14.83 -9.92 8.67
N VAL A 49 -13.73 -9.20 8.58
CA VAL A 49 -13.68 -7.74 8.63
C VAL A 49 -13.25 -7.20 7.27
N LEU A 50 -14.05 -6.31 6.68
CA LEU A 50 -13.66 -5.59 5.48
C LEU A 50 -12.54 -4.59 5.82
N ARG A 51 -11.42 -4.68 5.12
CA ARG A 51 -10.24 -3.83 5.33
C ARG A 51 -10.12 -2.74 4.29
N ASP A 52 -10.33 -3.06 3.02
CA ASP A 52 -10.12 -2.12 1.93
C ASP A 52 -10.89 -2.53 0.66
N SER A 53 -10.89 -1.64 -0.33
CA SER A 53 -11.43 -1.89 -1.67
C SER A 53 -10.59 -1.19 -2.73
N THR A 54 -10.53 -1.75 -3.93
CA THR A 54 -9.83 -1.13 -5.06
C THR A 54 -10.60 -1.40 -6.35
N GLU A 55 -10.57 -0.43 -7.27
CA GLU A 55 -11.13 -0.61 -8.60
C GLU A 55 -10.24 -1.50 -9.45
N VAL A 56 -10.87 -2.29 -10.31
CA VAL A 56 -10.14 -3.08 -11.31
C VAL A 56 -10.00 -2.28 -12.58
N ASP A 57 -8.78 -2.18 -13.09
CA ASP A 57 -8.55 -1.48 -14.33
C ASP A 57 -9.10 -2.23 -15.56
N ARG A 58 -9.09 -1.56 -16.72
CA ARG A 58 -9.59 -2.15 -17.99
C ARG A 58 -8.86 -3.41 -18.44
N LYS A 59 -7.72 -3.74 -17.83
CA LYS A 59 -6.93 -4.95 -18.11
C LYS A 59 -7.13 -6.02 -17.03
N GLY A 60 -8.10 -5.85 -16.14
CA GLY A 60 -8.37 -6.77 -15.03
C GLY A 60 -7.39 -6.63 -13.86
N ARG A 61 -6.53 -5.60 -13.82
CA ARG A 61 -5.47 -5.47 -12.80
C ARG A 61 -5.95 -4.68 -11.60
N PHE A 62 -5.53 -5.11 -10.42
CA PHE A 62 -5.83 -4.43 -9.16
C PHE A 62 -4.60 -4.38 -8.25
N GLN A 63 -4.59 -3.42 -7.32
CA GLN A 63 -3.51 -3.27 -6.35
C GLN A 63 -4.01 -2.71 -5.01
N PHE A 64 -3.67 -3.40 -3.92
CA PHE A 64 -3.76 -2.89 -2.56
C PHE A 64 -2.37 -2.48 -2.06
N LYS A 65 -2.28 -1.32 -1.41
CA LYS A 65 -1.10 -0.89 -0.66
C LYS A 65 -1.55 -0.51 0.74
N GLY A 66 -0.92 -1.06 1.76
CA GLY A 66 -1.23 -0.66 3.12
C GLY A 66 -0.13 -0.97 4.11
N TYR A 67 -0.42 -0.64 5.36
CA TYR A 67 0.43 -0.90 6.50
C TYR A 67 -0.31 -1.82 7.47
N THR A 68 0.29 -2.94 7.82
CA THR A 68 -0.19 -3.80 8.91
C THR A 68 0.84 -3.78 10.06
N PRO A 69 0.44 -3.48 11.31
CA PRO A 69 1.40 -3.28 12.38
C PRO A 69 2.18 -4.54 12.81
N LEU A 70 1.83 -5.76 12.38
CA LEU A 70 2.56 -7.03 12.52
C LEU A 70 1.78 -8.15 11.78
N PRO A 71 2.37 -9.30 11.42
CA PRO A 71 1.59 -10.45 10.99
C PRO A 71 0.75 -11.01 12.15
N SER A 72 -0.57 -10.89 12.05
CA SER A 72 -1.54 -11.62 12.87
C SER A 72 -1.65 -13.09 12.42
N PHE A 73 -0.52 -13.80 12.30
CA PHE A 73 -0.50 -15.22 11.90
C PHE A 73 -0.71 -16.19 13.08
N TYR A 74 -1.14 -15.73 14.24
CA TYR A 74 -1.29 -16.58 15.42
C TYR A 74 -2.65 -16.38 16.10
N LEU A 75 -3.54 -17.32 15.81
CA LEU A 75 -4.58 -17.80 16.72
C LEU A 75 -4.57 -19.33 16.67
#